data_AF-A0A2I1I3T1-F1
#
_entry.id   AF-A0A2I1I3T1-F1
#
_cell.length_a   1.000
_cell.length_b   1.000
_cell.length_c   1.000
_cell.angle_alpha   90.00
_cell.angle_beta   90.00
_cell.angle_gamma   90.00
#
_symmetry.space_group_name_H-M   'P 1'
#
loop_
_entity.id
_entity.type
_entity.pdbx_description
1 polymer ?
#
loop_
_entity_poly.entity_id
_entity_poly.type
_entity_poly.pdbx_seq_one_letter_code
_entity_poly.pdbx_strand_id
1 'polypeptide(L)'
;MTTAPSFFPVPLGLDNYLDDTVLGRMIEDVESSGADVVAFYVSHGVVLAPVTPPHEGVGGCFACLARRWQILRVEEERNTLESGGEMLAVDPLFLTEEPFKSIIDSTINAMPSEWPSSPKGYTKVYSFKADSVEFSSFPLIADSGCPRCFSMNACPENASEIRPQPRLKESVDDSRTTKVRDYGIEPDAFANPICGMLGPVAGRGYDSTSTAMVTGYHRVRGDFNELHEFFWSGHANNFEDSTLLAILEGLERHSGLIPRRYEPAMVASYSSVKDRAIDPRAVTLFPSEFYKYLPHRFTEFTEHLEIPWVWAWSLRDSRPLLVPLIFSYYLNADASTNFVAECSNGCATGGLTRRGRTVWPNGID
;
A
#
# COMPACT_ATOMS: atom_id res chain seq x y z
N MET A 1 -25.27 29.95 -15.54
CA MET A 1 -24.24 30.30 -14.55
C MET A 1 -23.87 29.03 -13.81
N THR A 2 -23.01 28.22 -14.42
CA THR A 2 -22.38 27.08 -13.76
C THR A 2 -21.31 27.67 -12.86
N THR A 3 -21.47 27.50 -11.54
CA THR A 3 -20.47 27.85 -10.54
C THR A 3 -19.17 27.16 -10.93
N ALA A 4 -18.15 27.94 -11.32
CA ALA A 4 -16.82 27.40 -11.59
C ALA A 4 -16.34 26.68 -10.32
N PRO A 5 -15.75 25.47 -10.41
CA PRO A 5 -15.34 24.75 -9.21
C PRO A 5 -14.23 25.53 -8.51
N SER A 6 -14.49 25.92 -7.26
CA SER A 6 -13.46 26.41 -6.35
C SER A 6 -12.52 25.25 -6.03
N PHE A 7 -11.23 25.41 -6.29
CA PHE A 7 -10.22 24.44 -5.86
C PHE A 7 -9.62 24.86 -4.50
N PHE A 8 -9.13 23.88 -3.75
CA PHE A 8 -8.37 24.09 -2.52
C PHE A 8 -6.87 23.80 -2.76
N PRO A 9 -5.96 24.75 -2.50
CA PRO A 9 -4.52 24.54 -2.68
C PRO A 9 -3.94 23.72 -1.52
N VAL A 10 -3.14 22.70 -1.82
CA VAL A 10 -2.39 21.92 -0.82
C VAL A 10 -0.93 21.82 -1.23
N PRO A 11 0.04 22.29 -0.42
CA PRO A 11 1.45 22.12 -0.74
C PRO A 11 1.89 20.68 -0.42
N LEU A 12 2.49 19.99 -1.39
CA LEU A 12 3.16 18.71 -1.17
C LEU A 12 4.65 18.92 -0.94
N GLY A 13 5.22 18.11 -0.05
CA GLY A 13 6.65 18.13 0.28
C GLY A 13 7.05 19.19 1.30
N LEU A 14 6.08 19.89 1.92
CA LEU A 14 6.32 20.78 3.06
C LEU A 14 5.90 20.14 4.39
N ASP A 15 4.84 19.34 4.36
CA ASP A 15 4.26 18.68 5.52
C ASP A 15 4.43 17.16 5.43
N ASN A 16 4.54 16.51 6.59
CA ASN A 16 4.56 15.05 6.70
C ASN A 16 3.14 14.48 6.66
N TYR A 17 2.64 14.17 5.48
CA TYR A 17 1.30 13.57 5.28
C TYR A 17 1.23 12.07 5.61
N LEU A 18 2.32 11.47 6.10
CA LEU A 18 2.30 10.14 6.71
C LEU A 18 2.09 10.19 8.23
N ASP A 19 2.18 11.36 8.85
CA ASP A 19 1.68 11.60 10.21
C ASP A 19 0.16 11.81 10.17
N ASP A 20 -0.58 10.95 10.85
CA ASP A 20 -2.05 10.98 10.82
C ASP A 20 -2.65 12.25 11.45
N THR A 21 -1.92 12.94 12.33
CA THR A 21 -2.35 14.22 12.90
C THR A 21 -2.23 15.35 11.87
N VAL A 22 -1.11 15.38 11.14
CA VAL A 22 -0.88 16.36 10.05
C VAL A 22 -1.87 16.12 8.92
N LEU A 23 -2.02 14.85 8.50
CA LEU A 23 -2.96 14.46 7.48
C LEU A 23 -4.42 14.75 7.89
N GLY A 24 -4.77 14.52 9.16
CA GLY A 24 -6.08 14.82 9.72
C GLY A 24 -6.45 16.30 9.58
N ARG A 25 -5.52 17.21 9.92
CA ARG A 25 -5.73 18.66 9.72
C ARG A 25 -5.95 19.01 8.25
N MET A 26 -5.13 18.48 7.35
CA MET A 26 -5.31 18.70 5.90
C MET A 26 -6.68 18.20 5.41
N ILE A 27 -7.16 17.06 5.93
CA ILE A 27 -8.50 16.55 5.61
C ILE A 27 -9.59 17.53 6.08
N GLU A 28 -9.52 17.98 7.32
CA GLU A 28 -10.49 18.94 7.89
C GLU A 28 -10.52 20.27 7.12
N ASP A 29 -9.35 20.80 6.76
CA ASP A 29 -9.21 22.05 6.00
C ASP A 29 -9.82 21.92 4.60
N VAL A 30 -9.52 20.83 3.89
CA VAL A 30 -10.08 20.56 2.56
C VAL A 30 -11.61 20.39 2.63
N GLU A 31 -12.11 19.61 3.59
CA GLU A 31 -13.55 19.34 3.71
C GLU A 31 -14.36 20.57 4.14
N SER A 32 -13.77 21.42 4.98
CA SER A 32 -14.40 22.68 5.41
C SER A 32 -14.36 23.78 4.35
N SER A 33 -13.48 23.67 3.33
CA SER A 33 -13.35 24.67 2.27
C SER A 33 -14.54 24.76 1.32
N GLY A 34 -15.32 23.68 1.17
CA GLY A 34 -16.39 23.57 0.17
C GLY A 34 -15.88 23.44 -1.28
N ALA A 35 -14.59 23.20 -1.49
CA ALA A 35 -14.01 22.95 -2.80
C ALA A 35 -14.43 21.59 -3.37
N ASP A 36 -14.53 21.49 -4.70
CA ASP A 36 -14.77 20.21 -5.39
C ASP A 36 -13.45 19.52 -5.80
N VAL A 37 -12.39 20.32 -5.92
CA VAL A 37 -11.08 19.90 -6.44
C VAL A 37 -9.98 20.30 -5.47
N VAL A 38 -9.02 19.42 -5.25
CA VAL A 38 -7.77 19.73 -4.55
C VAL A 38 -6.67 19.94 -5.58
N ALA A 39 -6.00 21.08 -5.51
CA ALA A 39 -4.82 21.41 -6.30
C ALA A 39 -3.57 21.21 -5.46
N PHE A 40 -2.88 20.09 -5.68
CA PHE A 40 -1.64 19.77 -5.00
C PHE A 40 -0.46 20.44 -5.69
N TYR A 41 0.13 21.44 -5.05
CA TYR A 41 1.32 22.12 -5.55
C TYR A 41 2.54 21.25 -5.26
N VAL A 42 3.30 20.96 -6.31
CA VAL A 42 4.57 20.22 -6.25
C VAL A 42 5.69 21.10 -6.80
N SER A 43 6.94 20.75 -6.52
CA SER A 43 8.13 21.58 -6.81
C SER A 43 8.21 22.16 -8.23
N HIS A 44 7.61 21.50 -9.23
CA HIS A 44 7.61 21.97 -10.62
C HIS A 44 6.24 21.86 -11.29
N GLY A 45 5.13 21.87 -10.55
CA GLY A 45 3.83 21.61 -11.17
C GLY A 45 2.64 21.57 -10.21
N VAL A 46 1.52 21.06 -10.73
CA VAL A 46 0.30 20.84 -9.95
C VAL A 46 -0.27 19.45 -10.26
N VAL A 47 -0.80 18.79 -9.24
CA VAL A 47 -1.59 17.57 -9.36
C VAL A 47 -3.01 17.83 -8.90
N LEU A 48 -4.00 17.51 -9.74
CA LEU A 48 -5.41 17.69 -9.45
C LEU A 48 -6.06 16.36 -9.09
N ALA A 49 -6.83 16.37 -8.01
CA ALA A 49 -7.67 15.26 -7.57
C ALA A 49 -9.03 15.79 -7.07
N PRO A 50 -10.10 15.00 -7.12
CA PRO A 50 -11.38 15.43 -6.59
C PRO A 50 -11.38 15.33 -5.05
N VAL A 51 -12.13 16.20 -4.40
CA VAL A 51 -12.39 16.10 -2.95
C VAL A 51 -13.18 14.83 -2.65
N THR A 52 -14.15 14.50 -3.49
CA THR A 52 -14.96 13.28 -3.39
C THR A 52 -14.57 12.29 -4.50
N PRO A 53 -14.01 11.11 -4.16
CA PRO A 53 -13.68 10.11 -5.18
C PRO A 53 -14.96 9.60 -5.87
N PRO A 54 -14.94 9.33 -7.19
CA PRO A 54 -16.12 8.82 -7.91
C PRO A 54 -16.65 7.48 -7.39
N HIS A 55 -15.74 6.64 -6.86
CA HIS A 55 -16.06 5.33 -6.30
C HIS A 55 -15.36 5.15 -4.95
N GLU A 56 -16.08 5.47 -3.88
CA GLU A 56 -15.58 5.36 -2.50
C GLU A 56 -15.07 3.95 -2.17
N GLY A 57 -13.91 3.88 -1.51
CA GLY A 57 -13.25 2.63 -1.15
C GLY A 57 -12.59 1.86 -2.31
N VAL A 58 -12.79 2.29 -3.56
CA VAL A 58 -12.16 1.71 -4.77
C VAL A 58 -11.13 2.69 -5.35
N GLY A 59 -11.58 3.88 -5.73
CA GLY A 59 -10.73 4.98 -6.12
C GLY A 59 -10.23 5.74 -4.90
N GLY A 60 -8.94 6.11 -4.89
CA GLY A 60 -8.38 6.83 -3.76
C GLY A 60 -8.85 8.27 -3.69
N CYS A 61 -8.96 8.78 -2.46
CA CYS A 61 -9.28 10.16 -2.18
C CYS A 61 -8.04 11.07 -2.25
N PHE A 62 -8.23 12.37 -2.07
CA PHE A 62 -7.14 13.34 -2.01
C PHE A 62 -6.11 13.04 -0.90
N ALA A 63 -6.54 12.49 0.25
CA ALA A 63 -5.62 12.06 1.31
C ALA A 63 -4.80 10.81 0.92
N CYS A 64 -5.37 9.90 0.10
CA CYS A 64 -4.58 8.80 -0.50
C CYS A 64 -3.50 9.37 -1.43
N LEU A 65 -3.81 10.41 -2.21
CA LEU A 65 -2.84 11.05 -3.10
C LEU A 65 -1.68 11.67 -2.31
N ALA A 66 -1.97 12.47 -1.28
CA ALA A 66 -0.94 13.12 -0.47
C ALA A 66 0.04 12.09 0.14
N ARG A 67 -0.50 11.03 0.75
CA ARG A 67 0.29 9.91 1.29
C ARG A 67 1.11 9.20 0.22
N ARG A 68 0.49 8.82 -0.90
CA ARG A 68 1.17 8.10 -1.98
C ARG A 68 2.29 8.94 -2.58
N TRP A 69 2.05 10.23 -2.80
CA TRP A 69 3.07 11.13 -3.33
C TRP A 69 4.30 11.18 -2.44
N GLN A 70 4.11 11.28 -1.12
CA GLN A 70 5.22 11.27 -0.14
C GLN A 70 5.94 9.92 -0.11
N ILE A 71 5.21 8.80 -0.10
CA ILE A 71 5.81 7.44 -0.10
C ILE A 71 6.75 7.23 -1.28
N LEU A 72 6.44 7.83 -2.43
CA LEU A 72 7.21 7.73 -3.67
C LEU A 72 8.44 8.65 -3.73
N ARG A 73 8.63 9.52 -2.74
CA ARG A 73 9.80 10.40 -2.67
C ARG A 73 11.08 9.62 -2.40
N VAL A 74 12.21 10.22 -2.74
CA VAL A 74 13.53 9.68 -2.45
C VAL A 74 13.77 9.62 -0.95
N GLU A 75 14.72 8.79 -0.53
CA GLU A 75 14.98 8.53 0.88
C GLU A 75 15.28 9.82 1.67
N GLU A 76 16.06 10.73 1.09
CA GLU A 76 16.47 11.99 1.71
C GLU A 76 15.28 12.91 2.00
N GLU A 77 14.38 13.08 1.04
CA GLU A 77 13.17 13.89 1.20
C GLU A 77 12.23 13.27 2.24
N ARG A 78 12.05 11.95 2.19
CA ARG A 78 11.22 11.23 3.16
C ARG A 78 11.78 11.29 4.57
N ASN A 79 13.07 11.05 4.74
CA ASN A 79 13.74 11.16 6.04
C ASN A 79 13.64 12.57 6.60
N THR A 80 13.78 13.60 5.76
CA THR A 80 13.65 15.00 6.17
C THR A 80 12.25 15.26 6.72
N LEU A 81 11.19 14.97 5.95
CA LEU A 81 9.80 15.21 6.37
C LEU A 81 9.41 14.36 7.58
N GLU A 82 9.73 13.06 7.56
CA GLU A 82 9.28 12.11 8.59
C GLU A 82 10.05 12.24 9.91
N SER A 83 11.22 12.90 9.90
CA SER A 83 11.99 13.22 11.12
C SER A 83 11.75 14.64 11.65
N GLY A 84 10.77 15.37 11.08
CA GLY A 84 10.42 16.74 11.50
C GLY A 84 11.37 17.83 10.98
N GLY A 85 12.14 17.53 9.93
CA GLY A 85 12.91 18.52 9.20
C GLY A 85 12.03 19.37 8.28
N GLU A 86 12.55 20.51 7.86
CA GLU A 86 11.87 21.44 6.96
C GLU A 86 12.46 21.35 5.55
N MET A 87 11.58 21.38 4.54
CA MET A 87 11.97 21.49 3.13
C MET A 87 11.82 22.95 2.69
N LEU A 88 12.88 23.51 2.12
CA LEU A 88 12.89 24.87 1.61
C LEU A 88 13.02 24.88 0.08
N ALA A 89 12.23 25.71 -0.58
CA ALA A 89 12.40 25.97 -2.00
C ALA A 89 13.74 26.70 -2.22
N VAL A 90 14.60 26.12 -3.08
CA VAL A 90 15.90 26.70 -3.42
C VAL A 90 15.79 27.72 -4.56
N ASP A 91 14.79 27.55 -5.43
CA ASP A 91 14.48 28.45 -6.54
C ASP A 91 12.97 28.75 -6.60
N PRO A 92 12.57 29.95 -7.07
CA PRO A 92 11.17 30.24 -7.35
C PRO A 92 10.63 29.29 -8.44
N LEU A 93 9.36 28.89 -8.32
CA LEU A 93 8.66 28.17 -9.39
C LEU A 93 8.81 28.93 -10.72
N PHE A 94 9.04 28.19 -11.81
CA PHE A 94 9.17 28.77 -13.16
C PHE A 94 7.95 29.60 -13.62
N LEU A 95 6.82 29.47 -12.93
CA LEU A 95 5.60 30.23 -13.15
C LEU A 95 5.17 30.93 -11.85
N THR A 96 4.66 32.16 -11.98
CA THR A 96 3.97 32.87 -10.88
C THR A 96 2.63 32.18 -10.54
N GLU A 97 1.99 32.54 -9.43
CA GLU A 97 0.73 31.90 -8.99
C GLU A 97 -0.40 32.01 -10.02
N GLU A 98 -0.47 33.12 -10.77
CA GLU A 98 -1.55 33.42 -11.72
C GLU A 98 -1.61 32.46 -12.94
N PRO A 99 -0.49 32.16 -13.66
CA PRO A 99 -0.48 31.12 -14.69
C PRO A 99 -0.94 29.75 -14.19
N PHE A 100 -0.53 29.32 -13.00
CA PHE A 100 -0.96 28.05 -12.44
C PHE A 100 -2.46 28.04 -12.19
N LYS A 101 -3.00 29.10 -11.57
CA LYS A 101 -4.43 29.25 -11.36
C LYS A 101 -5.21 29.17 -12.67
N SER A 102 -4.76 29.85 -13.72
CA SER A 102 -5.37 29.79 -15.05
C SER A 102 -5.35 28.37 -15.66
N ILE A 103 -4.25 27.63 -15.49
CA ILE A 103 -4.14 26.23 -15.96
C ILE A 103 -5.08 25.33 -15.17
N ILE A 104 -5.14 25.48 -13.84
CA ILE A 104 -6.04 24.73 -12.97
C ILE A 104 -7.49 24.99 -13.37
N ASP A 105 -7.89 26.26 -13.44
CA ASP A 105 -9.25 26.68 -13.83
C ASP A 105 -9.60 26.17 -15.23
N SER A 106 -8.69 26.28 -16.20
CA SER A 106 -8.91 25.77 -17.56
C SER A 106 -9.08 24.25 -17.59
N THR A 107 -8.28 23.53 -16.80
CA THR A 107 -8.35 22.06 -16.71
C THR A 107 -9.68 21.65 -16.08
N ILE A 108 -10.05 22.27 -14.96
CA ILE A 108 -11.30 22.04 -14.24
C ILE A 108 -12.52 22.34 -15.15
N ASN A 109 -12.52 23.48 -15.85
CA ASN A 109 -13.61 23.88 -16.74
C ASN A 109 -13.74 22.97 -17.97
N ALA A 110 -12.66 22.30 -18.37
CA ALA A 110 -12.68 21.30 -19.44
C ALA A 110 -13.12 19.91 -18.95
N MET A 111 -13.21 19.68 -17.64
CA MET A 111 -13.63 18.39 -17.10
C MET A 111 -15.13 18.13 -17.31
N PRO A 112 -15.53 16.86 -17.46
CA PRO A 112 -16.93 16.49 -17.39
C PRO A 112 -17.54 16.83 -16.02
N SER A 113 -18.88 16.88 -15.94
CA SER A 113 -19.61 17.17 -14.70
C SER A 113 -19.35 16.16 -13.59
N GLU A 114 -19.01 14.92 -13.95
CA GLU A 114 -18.59 13.88 -13.02
C GLU A 114 -17.09 13.66 -13.16
N TRP A 115 -16.37 13.60 -12.04
CA TRP A 115 -14.93 13.40 -12.08
C TRP A 115 -14.57 12.03 -12.69
N PRO A 116 -13.62 11.94 -13.63
CA PRO A 116 -13.32 10.69 -14.32
C PRO A 116 -12.71 9.60 -13.43
N SER A 117 -13.05 8.35 -13.74
CA SER A 117 -12.44 7.15 -13.17
C SER A 117 -11.80 6.27 -14.26
N SER A 118 -10.89 5.38 -13.86
CA SER A 118 -10.39 4.34 -14.75
C SER A 118 -11.47 3.27 -14.99
N PRO A 119 -11.30 2.38 -15.99
CA PRO A 119 -12.21 1.24 -16.19
C PRO A 119 -12.43 0.36 -14.95
N LYS A 120 -11.47 0.31 -14.02
CA LYS A 120 -11.61 -0.37 -12.72
C LYS A 120 -12.24 0.47 -11.60
N GLY A 121 -12.65 1.70 -11.89
CA GLY A 121 -13.24 2.62 -10.93
C GLY A 121 -12.20 3.36 -10.08
N TYR A 122 -10.92 3.34 -10.45
CA TYR A 122 -9.90 4.10 -9.74
C TYR A 122 -10.02 5.60 -10.06
N THR A 123 -9.79 6.47 -9.08
CA THR A 123 -9.87 7.92 -9.26
C THR A 123 -8.79 8.36 -10.26
N LYS A 124 -9.13 9.12 -11.31
CA LYS A 124 -8.09 9.72 -12.17
C LYS A 124 -7.50 10.96 -11.50
N VAL A 125 -6.18 11.04 -11.42
CA VAL A 125 -5.47 12.26 -11.02
C VAL A 125 -4.78 12.86 -12.24
N TYR A 126 -4.73 14.18 -12.33
CA TYR A 126 -4.13 14.89 -13.45
C TYR A 126 -2.90 15.65 -13.00
N SER A 127 -1.76 15.40 -13.63
CA SER A 127 -0.50 16.06 -13.32
C SER A 127 -0.11 16.98 -14.47
N PHE A 128 0.20 18.22 -14.14
CA PHE A 128 0.81 19.19 -15.04
C PHE A 128 2.20 19.55 -14.52
N LYS A 129 3.21 19.37 -15.37
CA LYS A 129 4.58 19.79 -15.10
C LYS A 129 4.89 21.09 -15.86
N ALA A 130 5.30 22.13 -15.13
CA ALA A 130 5.52 23.45 -15.68
C ALA A 130 6.83 23.56 -16.48
N ASP A 131 7.85 22.77 -16.13
CA ASP A 131 9.16 22.77 -16.80
C ASP A 131 9.10 22.15 -18.20
N SER A 132 8.33 21.08 -18.37
CA SER A 132 8.18 20.35 -19.64
C SER A 132 6.86 20.62 -20.36
N VAL A 133 5.92 21.32 -19.72
CA VAL A 133 4.53 21.51 -20.19
C VAL A 133 3.84 20.15 -20.45
N GLU A 134 4.27 19.11 -19.72
CA GLU A 134 3.72 17.76 -19.83
C GLU A 134 2.43 17.68 -19.03
N PHE A 135 1.38 17.17 -19.67
CA PHE A 135 0.13 16.81 -19.02
C PHE A 135 -0.05 15.29 -19.04
N SER A 136 -0.22 14.71 -17.86
CA SER A 136 -0.32 13.26 -17.67
C SER A 136 -1.48 12.94 -16.73
N SER A 137 -2.08 11.75 -16.86
CA SER A 137 -3.12 11.28 -15.96
C SER A 137 -2.82 9.90 -15.43
N PHE A 138 -3.06 9.68 -14.13
CA PHE A 138 -2.76 8.43 -13.46
C PHE A 138 -3.98 7.92 -12.68
N PRO A 139 -4.23 6.61 -12.65
CA PRO A 139 -5.24 6.03 -11.76
C PRO A 139 -4.70 5.93 -10.32
N LEU A 140 -5.52 6.36 -9.37
CA LEU A 140 -5.26 6.34 -7.94
C LEU A 140 -6.19 5.32 -7.26
N ILE A 141 -5.58 4.29 -6.67
CA ILE A 141 -6.27 3.26 -5.86
C ILE A 141 -6.46 3.79 -4.43
N ALA A 142 -7.57 3.42 -3.80
CA ALA A 142 -7.77 3.67 -2.38
C ALA A 142 -6.66 3.01 -1.53
N ASP A 143 -6.04 3.80 -0.66
CA ASP A 143 -5.00 3.33 0.24
C ASP A 143 -5.63 2.72 1.49
N SER A 144 -5.41 1.42 1.73
CA SER A 144 -5.91 0.70 2.92
C SER A 144 -5.34 1.22 4.25
N GLY A 145 -4.29 2.04 4.23
CA GLY A 145 -3.80 2.77 5.40
C GLY A 145 -4.24 4.24 5.47
N CYS A 146 -5.15 4.71 4.62
CA CYS A 146 -5.63 6.09 4.67
C CYS A 146 -6.75 6.24 5.72
N PRO A 147 -6.60 7.10 6.75
CA PRO A 147 -7.59 7.27 7.82
C PRO A 147 -8.92 7.86 7.34
N ARG A 148 -8.94 8.50 6.15
CA ARG A 148 -10.18 8.98 5.52
C ARG A 148 -10.97 7.86 4.83
N CYS A 149 -10.29 6.89 4.24
CA CYS A 149 -10.95 5.84 3.45
C CYS A 149 -11.24 4.59 4.27
N PHE A 150 -10.43 4.30 5.28
CA PHE A 150 -10.50 3.06 6.05
C PHE A 150 -10.21 3.31 7.53
N SER A 151 -10.88 2.52 8.36
CA SER A 151 -10.56 2.34 9.76
C SER A 151 -10.33 0.85 10.04
N MET A 152 -9.33 0.53 10.86
CA MET A 152 -9.17 -0.83 11.35
C MET A 152 -10.34 -1.21 12.25
N ASN A 153 -10.71 -2.48 12.23
CA ASN A 153 -11.75 -3.02 13.10
C ASN A 153 -11.15 -3.99 14.11
N ALA A 154 -11.85 -4.23 15.22
CA ALA A 154 -11.52 -5.35 16.10
C ALA A 154 -11.58 -6.67 15.31
N CYS A 155 -10.65 -7.59 15.56
CA CYS A 155 -10.58 -8.88 14.87
C CYS A 155 -11.49 -9.92 15.54
N PRO A 156 -12.65 -10.30 14.95
CA PRO A 156 -13.43 -11.40 15.49
C PRO A 156 -12.72 -12.74 15.27
N GLU A 157 -12.99 -13.73 16.12
CA GLU A 157 -12.34 -15.06 16.05
C GLU A 157 -12.55 -15.78 14.72
N ASN A 158 -13.69 -15.57 14.07
CA ASN A 158 -13.99 -16.14 12.76
C ASN A 158 -13.46 -15.31 11.58
N ALA A 159 -12.71 -14.23 11.81
CA ALA A 159 -12.17 -13.38 10.73
C ALA A 159 -11.25 -14.14 9.77
N SER A 160 -10.56 -15.15 10.28
CA SER A 160 -9.63 -16.00 9.54
C SER A 160 -10.30 -17.21 8.89
N GLU A 161 -11.60 -17.45 9.10
CA GLU A 161 -12.27 -18.68 8.65
C GLU A 161 -12.17 -18.84 7.13
N ILE A 162 -11.47 -19.89 6.69
CA ILE A 162 -11.37 -20.26 5.28
C ILE A 162 -12.35 -21.40 5.02
N ARG A 163 -13.25 -21.19 4.04
CA ARG A 163 -14.17 -22.22 3.52
C ARG A 163 -13.76 -22.59 2.10
N PRO A 164 -12.97 -23.68 1.91
CA PRO A 164 -12.57 -24.11 0.57
C PRO A 164 -13.79 -24.35 -0.31
N GLN A 165 -13.72 -23.89 -1.56
CA GLN A 165 -14.75 -24.11 -2.56
C GLN A 165 -14.12 -24.76 -3.80
N PRO A 166 -14.61 -25.93 -4.25
CA PRO A 166 -14.12 -26.55 -5.47
C PRO A 166 -14.24 -25.62 -6.67
N ARG A 167 -13.19 -25.60 -7.50
CA ARG A 167 -13.15 -24.87 -8.77
C ARG A 167 -12.47 -25.74 -9.81
N LEU A 168 -13.12 -25.88 -10.96
CA LEU A 168 -12.57 -26.63 -12.07
C LEU A 168 -11.54 -25.78 -12.80
N LYS A 169 -10.39 -26.38 -13.05
CA LYS A 169 -9.39 -25.87 -13.99
C LYS A 169 -9.93 -26.03 -15.42
N GLU A 170 -9.49 -25.19 -16.35
CA GLU A 170 -9.86 -25.34 -17.77
C GLU A 170 -9.25 -26.62 -18.36
N SER A 171 -8.03 -26.97 -17.94
CA SER A 171 -7.32 -28.19 -18.35
C SER A 171 -6.55 -28.83 -17.19
N VAL A 172 -6.05 -30.05 -17.42
CA VAL A 172 -5.20 -30.79 -16.46
C VAL A 172 -3.83 -30.15 -16.28
N ASP A 173 -3.35 -29.42 -17.28
CA ASP A 173 -2.03 -28.78 -17.30
C ASP A 173 -2.03 -27.41 -16.62
N ASP A 174 -3.21 -26.83 -16.39
CA ASP A 174 -3.31 -25.54 -15.70
C ASP A 174 -2.98 -25.67 -14.22
N SER A 175 -2.13 -24.78 -13.72
CA SER A 175 -1.87 -24.64 -12.28
C SER A 175 -2.87 -23.73 -11.58
N ARG A 176 -3.65 -22.92 -12.34
CA ARG A 176 -4.57 -21.89 -11.83
C ARG A 176 -5.89 -21.91 -12.60
N THR A 177 -6.96 -21.42 -11.98
CA THR A 177 -8.31 -21.33 -12.57
C THR A 177 -8.55 -20.03 -13.35
N THR A 178 -7.63 -19.07 -13.23
CA THR A 178 -7.73 -17.75 -13.87
C THR A 178 -6.35 -17.38 -14.38
N LYS A 179 -6.24 -17.04 -15.66
CA LYS A 179 -4.97 -16.60 -16.25
C LYS A 179 -4.65 -15.20 -15.77
N VAL A 180 -3.37 -14.87 -15.68
CA VAL A 180 -2.91 -13.60 -15.09
C VAL A 180 -3.52 -12.38 -15.80
N ARG A 181 -3.69 -12.45 -17.12
CA ARG A 181 -4.31 -11.39 -17.94
C ARG A 181 -5.79 -11.16 -17.63
N ASP A 182 -6.48 -12.17 -17.12
CA ASP A 182 -7.93 -12.12 -16.88
C ASP A 182 -8.28 -11.46 -15.54
N TYR A 183 -7.30 -11.18 -14.67
CA TYR A 183 -7.54 -10.40 -13.46
C TYR A 183 -7.88 -8.93 -13.75
N GLY A 184 -7.56 -8.44 -14.95
CA GLY A 184 -7.79 -7.06 -15.36
C GLY A 184 -7.01 -6.04 -14.52
N ILE A 185 -5.83 -6.40 -14.05
CA ILE A 185 -4.93 -5.48 -13.35
C ILE A 185 -4.60 -4.32 -14.31
N GLU A 186 -4.75 -3.08 -13.86
CA GLU A 186 -4.31 -1.88 -14.56
C GLU A 186 -2.90 -1.51 -14.06
N PRO A 187 -1.81 -1.81 -14.80
CA PRO A 187 -0.45 -1.65 -14.28
C PRO A 187 -0.13 -0.24 -13.78
N ASP A 188 -0.63 0.78 -14.48
CA ASP A 188 -0.41 2.19 -14.14
C ASP A 188 -1.03 2.59 -12.79
N ALA A 189 -1.96 1.81 -12.24
CA ALA A 189 -2.53 2.05 -10.91
C ALA A 189 -1.60 1.57 -9.79
N PHE A 190 -0.76 0.59 -10.10
CA PHE A 190 0.18 -0.01 -9.16
C PHE A 190 1.57 0.61 -9.26
N ALA A 191 2.01 0.99 -10.45
CA ALA A 191 3.33 1.59 -10.68
C ALA A 191 3.21 2.85 -11.53
N ASN A 192 3.34 4.02 -10.89
CA ASN A 192 3.41 5.32 -11.57
C ASN A 192 4.09 6.38 -10.68
N PRO A 193 4.73 7.40 -11.26
CA PRO A 193 5.61 8.31 -10.52
C PRO A 193 4.89 9.32 -9.61
N ILE A 194 3.56 9.41 -9.67
CA ILE A 194 2.77 10.38 -8.90
C ILE A 194 2.08 9.73 -7.71
N CYS A 195 1.49 8.54 -7.92
CA CYS A 195 0.60 7.92 -6.94
C CYS A 195 0.55 6.39 -7.02
N GLY A 196 1.53 5.74 -7.66
CA GLY A 196 1.59 4.29 -7.78
C GLY A 196 1.56 3.58 -6.42
N MET A 197 0.65 2.62 -6.27
CA MET A 197 0.46 1.88 -5.01
C MET A 197 1.71 1.12 -4.54
N LEU A 198 2.44 0.52 -5.48
CA LEU A 198 3.58 -0.36 -5.23
C LEU A 198 4.93 0.27 -5.59
N GLY A 199 4.93 1.53 -6.04
CA GLY A 199 6.15 2.24 -6.41
C GLY A 199 6.02 3.16 -7.62
N PRO A 200 7.11 3.85 -7.99
CA PRO A 200 7.10 4.81 -9.08
C PRO A 200 7.18 4.15 -10.46
N VAL A 201 7.70 2.92 -10.54
CA VAL A 201 8.00 2.24 -11.81
C VAL A 201 7.98 0.72 -11.68
N ALA A 202 7.56 0.05 -12.75
CA ALA A 202 7.77 -1.38 -13.00
C ALA A 202 8.81 -1.51 -14.14
N GLY A 203 10.09 -1.58 -13.79
CA GLY A 203 11.21 -1.55 -14.73
C GLY A 203 11.42 -2.88 -15.44
N ARG A 204 11.64 -2.84 -16.76
CA ARG A 204 11.96 -4.03 -17.57
C ARG A 204 13.46 -4.33 -17.50
N GLY A 205 13.81 -5.53 -17.07
CA GLY A 205 15.18 -6.02 -17.00
C GLY A 205 15.66 -6.53 -18.36
N TYR A 206 16.04 -5.62 -19.26
CA TYR A 206 16.54 -5.96 -20.60
C TYR A 206 17.89 -6.70 -20.61
N ASP A 207 18.59 -6.71 -19.47
CA ASP A 207 19.83 -7.44 -19.22
C ASP A 207 19.60 -8.90 -18.81
N SER A 208 18.37 -9.29 -18.47
CA SER A 208 18.01 -10.68 -18.18
C SER A 208 17.98 -11.50 -19.47
N THR A 209 18.82 -12.54 -19.55
CA THR A 209 18.94 -13.39 -20.75
C THR A 209 18.07 -14.65 -20.70
N SER A 210 17.46 -14.95 -19.56
CA SER A 210 16.68 -16.18 -19.34
C SER A 210 15.17 -15.96 -19.41
N THR A 211 14.69 -14.78 -18.99
CA THR A 211 13.26 -14.43 -18.91
C THR A 211 13.08 -12.94 -19.16
N ALA A 212 11.86 -12.52 -19.51
CA ALA A 212 11.52 -11.10 -19.65
C ALA A 212 11.25 -10.48 -18.26
N MET A 213 12.27 -10.29 -17.44
CA MET A 213 12.13 -9.84 -16.05
C MET A 213 11.49 -8.43 -15.95
N VAL A 214 10.60 -8.23 -14.99
CA VAL A 214 10.12 -6.91 -14.57
C VAL A 214 10.29 -6.77 -13.06
N THR A 215 10.86 -5.66 -12.61
CA THR A 215 11.11 -5.38 -11.19
C THR A 215 10.66 -3.98 -10.84
N GLY A 216 10.02 -3.83 -9.68
CA GLY A 216 9.78 -2.54 -9.06
C GLY A 216 10.09 -2.59 -7.57
N TYR A 217 9.91 -1.46 -6.91
CA TYR A 217 10.13 -1.34 -5.48
C TYR A 217 9.30 -0.21 -4.89
N HIS A 218 9.07 -0.28 -3.58
CA HIS A 218 8.63 0.86 -2.77
C HIS A 218 9.40 0.88 -1.46
N ARG A 219 9.45 2.06 -0.84
CA ARG A 219 10.07 2.24 0.47
C ARG A 219 9.03 2.23 1.56
N VAL A 220 9.28 1.47 2.61
CA VAL A 220 8.44 1.43 3.80
C VAL A 220 9.32 1.75 4.98
N ARG A 221 8.87 2.68 5.83
CA ARG A 221 9.58 2.95 7.08
C ARG A 221 9.26 1.81 8.03
N GLY A 222 10.30 1.09 8.44
CA GLY A 222 10.21 0.05 9.43
C GLY A 222 10.78 0.51 10.76
N ASP A 223 11.05 -0.46 11.60
CA ASP A 223 11.69 -0.35 12.90
C ASP A 223 12.98 0.46 12.82
N PHE A 224 13.33 1.10 13.95
CA PHE A 224 14.56 1.90 14.08
C PHE A 224 14.60 3.14 13.19
N ASN A 225 13.46 3.59 12.67
CA ASN A 225 13.35 4.78 11.83
C ASN A 225 14.18 4.66 10.53
N GLU A 226 14.33 3.43 10.01
CA GLU A 226 15.00 3.15 8.73
C GLU A 226 13.97 2.98 7.60
N LEU A 227 14.33 3.44 6.40
CA LEU A 227 13.55 3.18 5.19
C LEU A 227 14.07 1.89 4.53
N HIS A 228 13.20 0.89 4.45
CA HIS A 228 13.50 -0.37 3.80
C HIS A 228 12.97 -0.39 2.38
N GLU A 229 13.80 -0.84 1.44
CA GLU A 229 13.40 -1.07 0.05
C GLU A 229 12.78 -2.46 -0.11
N PHE A 230 11.49 -2.49 -0.41
CA PHE A 230 10.76 -3.71 -0.72
C PHE A 230 10.67 -3.88 -2.23
N PHE A 231 11.52 -4.76 -2.76
CA PHE A 231 11.49 -5.16 -4.16
C PHE A 231 10.39 -6.17 -4.43
N TRP A 232 9.87 -6.15 -5.65
CA TRP A 232 8.95 -7.13 -6.17
C TRP A 232 9.26 -7.37 -7.64
N SER A 233 9.14 -8.61 -8.08
CA SER A 233 9.58 -9.02 -9.41
C SER A 233 8.62 -10.00 -10.09
N GLY A 234 8.69 -10.07 -11.41
CA GLY A 234 7.89 -10.99 -12.20
C GLY A 234 8.69 -11.53 -13.37
N HIS A 235 8.53 -12.83 -13.63
CA HIS A 235 9.28 -13.55 -14.64
C HIS A 235 8.34 -14.39 -15.52
N ALA A 236 8.31 -14.06 -16.80
CA ALA A 236 7.59 -14.75 -17.85
C ALA A 236 8.36 -14.64 -19.19
N ASN A 237 7.77 -15.17 -20.26
CA ASN A 237 8.35 -15.12 -21.61
C ASN A 237 8.11 -13.79 -22.34
N ASN A 238 7.41 -12.83 -21.71
CA ASN A 238 7.18 -11.48 -22.24
C ASN A 238 7.00 -10.48 -21.09
N PHE A 239 7.25 -9.21 -21.35
CA PHE A 239 7.21 -8.18 -20.32
C PHE A 239 5.79 -7.89 -19.83
N GLU A 240 4.77 -8.06 -20.68
CA GLU A 240 3.38 -7.83 -20.30
C GLU A 240 2.95 -8.77 -19.16
N ASP A 241 3.21 -10.08 -19.31
CA ASP A 241 2.90 -11.06 -18.27
C ASP A 241 3.79 -10.88 -17.04
N SER A 242 5.08 -10.60 -17.24
CA SER A 242 5.99 -10.32 -16.12
C SER A 242 5.56 -9.10 -15.32
N THR A 243 5.09 -8.02 -15.94
CA THR A 243 4.55 -6.86 -15.22
C THR A 243 3.37 -7.24 -14.35
N LEU A 244 2.44 -8.06 -14.86
CA LEU A 244 1.29 -8.49 -14.08
C LEU A 244 1.70 -9.41 -12.91
N LEU A 245 2.63 -10.34 -13.14
CA LEU A 245 3.17 -11.20 -12.09
C LEU A 245 3.92 -10.39 -11.01
N ALA A 246 4.72 -9.40 -11.43
CA ALA A 246 5.46 -8.51 -10.55
C ALA A 246 4.52 -7.71 -9.64
N ILE A 247 3.39 -7.23 -10.18
CA ILE A 247 2.36 -6.55 -9.40
C ILE A 247 1.70 -7.51 -8.40
N LEU A 248 1.44 -8.77 -8.78
CA LEU A 248 0.88 -9.76 -7.85
C LEU A 248 1.82 -10.08 -6.69
N GLU A 249 3.13 -10.15 -6.94
CA GLU A 249 4.15 -10.29 -5.90
C GLU A 249 4.23 -9.02 -5.04
N GLY A 250 4.18 -7.83 -5.64
CA GLY A 250 4.16 -6.58 -4.88
C GLY A 250 2.90 -6.45 -4.01
N LEU A 251 1.74 -6.92 -4.46
CA LEU A 251 0.50 -7.00 -3.69
C LEU A 251 0.57 -7.99 -2.52
N GLU A 252 1.20 -9.15 -2.74
CA GLU A 252 1.50 -10.13 -1.70
C GLU A 252 2.34 -9.48 -0.59
N ARG A 253 3.48 -8.89 -0.98
CA ARG A 253 4.37 -8.21 -0.03
C ARG A 253 3.68 -7.08 0.69
N HIS A 254 2.96 -6.21 -0.03
CA HIS A 254 2.25 -5.07 0.56
C HIS A 254 1.22 -5.49 1.62
N SER A 255 0.56 -6.63 1.38
CA SER A 255 -0.46 -7.19 2.27
C SER A 255 0.17 -7.85 3.51
N GLY A 256 1.39 -8.37 3.39
CA GLY A 256 2.19 -8.89 4.50
C GLY A 256 2.91 -7.81 5.32
N LEU A 257 2.95 -6.53 4.90
CA LEU A 257 3.73 -5.51 5.63
C LEU A 257 3.24 -5.28 7.05
N ILE A 258 1.97 -4.90 7.24
CA ILE A 258 1.40 -4.62 8.55
C ILE A 258 -0.10 -4.99 8.53
N PRO A 259 -0.73 -5.21 9.70
CA PRO A 259 -2.18 -5.34 9.75
C PRO A 259 -2.86 -4.05 9.25
N ARG A 260 -3.76 -4.18 8.27
CA ARG A 260 -4.51 -3.03 7.71
C ARG A 260 -6.01 -3.12 7.84
N ARG A 261 -6.54 -4.35 8.02
CA ARG A 261 -7.98 -4.61 8.10
C ARG A 261 -8.47 -4.75 9.55
N TYR A 262 -7.68 -5.48 10.33
CA TYR A 262 -7.99 -5.80 11.71
C TYR A 262 -6.80 -5.49 12.60
N GLU A 263 -7.09 -4.98 13.78
CA GLU A 263 -6.11 -4.89 14.85
C GLU A 263 -5.68 -6.30 15.30
N PRO A 264 -4.50 -6.43 15.94
CA PRO A 264 -4.14 -7.68 16.63
C PRO A 264 -5.28 -8.13 17.56
N ALA A 265 -5.56 -9.43 17.57
CA ALA A 265 -6.69 -9.98 18.33
C ALA A 265 -6.53 -9.77 19.85
N MET A 266 -5.28 -9.86 20.34
CA MET A 266 -4.91 -9.61 21.73
C MET A 266 -3.39 -9.49 21.89
N VAL A 267 -2.96 -8.97 23.03
CA VAL A 267 -1.60 -9.14 23.56
C VAL A 267 -1.70 -10.08 24.76
N ALA A 268 -0.94 -11.17 24.73
CA ALA A 268 -0.97 -12.22 25.75
C ALA A 268 0.34 -13.02 25.75
N SER A 269 0.70 -13.63 26.88
CA SER A 269 1.75 -14.65 26.91
C SER A 269 1.26 -16.02 26.46
N TYR A 270 2.13 -16.81 25.82
CA TYR A 270 1.76 -18.15 25.33
C TYR A 270 1.17 -19.04 26.43
N SER A 271 1.72 -18.99 27.64
CA SER A 271 1.21 -19.76 28.79
C SER A 271 -0.28 -19.53 29.08
N SER A 272 -0.81 -18.34 28.76
CA SER A 272 -2.21 -17.94 28.97
C SER A 272 -3.16 -18.34 27.83
N VAL A 273 -2.63 -18.62 26.63
CA VAL A 273 -3.43 -18.91 25.42
C VAL A 273 -3.09 -20.26 24.75
N LYS A 274 -2.24 -21.07 25.37
CA LYS A 274 -1.70 -22.33 24.80
C LYS A 274 -2.74 -23.35 24.33
N ASP A 275 -3.96 -23.30 24.86
CA ASP A 275 -5.06 -24.19 24.47
C ASP A 275 -5.61 -23.87 23.08
N ARG A 276 -5.39 -22.64 22.60
CA ARG A 276 -5.91 -22.12 21.32
C ARG A 276 -4.85 -21.45 20.44
N ALA A 277 -3.58 -21.56 20.79
CA ALA A 277 -2.46 -20.93 20.08
C ALA A 277 -1.47 -21.96 19.52
N ILE A 278 -0.71 -21.58 18.48
CA ILE A 278 0.48 -22.33 18.07
C ILE A 278 1.59 -22.08 19.08
N ASP A 279 2.33 -23.14 19.43
CA ASP A 279 3.56 -22.99 20.19
C ASP A 279 4.62 -22.28 19.33
N PRO A 280 5.14 -21.11 19.71
CA PRO A 280 6.13 -20.40 18.91
C PRO A 280 7.41 -21.21 18.67
N ARG A 281 7.72 -22.21 19.52
CA ARG A 281 8.85 -23.12 19.32
C ARG A 281 8.67 -24.05 18.12
N ALA A 282 7.47 -24.16 17.56
CA ALA A 282 7.19 -25.01 16.41
C ALA A 282 7.83 -24.50 15.10
N VAL A 283 8.22 -23.23 15.01
CA VAL A 283 8.73 -22.62 13.76
C VAL A 283 10.26 -22.44 13.69
N THR A 284 11.02 -23.14 14.54
CA THR A 284 12.49 -22.99 14.70
C THR A 284 12.88 -21.59 15.19
N LEU A 285 13.33 -21.51 16.45
CA LEU A 285 13.84 -20.27 17.05
C LEU A 285 15.36 -20.17 16.92
N PHE A 286 15.90 -18.96 17.07
CA PHE A 286 17.34 -18.76 17.12
C PHE A 286 17.96 -19.36 18.39
N PRO A 287 19.25 -19.75 18.37
CA PRO A 287 19.97 -20.14 19.59
C PRO A 287 20.15 -18.96 20.55
N SER A 288 20.30 -19.22 21.86
CA SER A 288 20.38 -18.20 22.93
C SER A 288 21.46 -17.13 22.68
N GLU A 289 22.54 -17.52 22.03
CA GLU A 289 23.70 -16.72 21.69
C GLU A 289 23.36 -15.60 20.70
N PHE A 290 22.38 -15.84 19.82
CA PHE A 290 21.90 -14.84 18.86
C PHE A 290 21.21 -13.67 19.57
N TYR A 291 20.32 -13.95 20.52
CA TYR A 291 19.63 -12.90 21.27
C TYR A 291 20.60 -12.08 22.14
N LYS A 292 21.63 -12.71 22.69
CA LYS A 292 22.72 -12.01 23.41
C LYS A 292 23.56 -11.12 22.50
N TYR A 293 23.70 -11.50 21.22
CA TYR A 293 24.46 -10.75 20.23
C TYR A 293 23.69 -9.53 19.69
N LEU A 294 22.37 -9.65 19.51
CA LEU A 294 21.49 -8.57 19.00
C LEU A 294 20.34 -8.20 19.96
N PRO A 295 20.61 -7.86 21.23
CA PRO A 295 19.58 -7.64 22.24
C PRO A 295 18.76 -6.36 22.01
N HIS A 296 19.21 -5.49 21.11
CA HIS A 296 18.52 -4.26 20.72
C HIS A 296 17.52 -4.49 19.57
N ARG A 297 17.56 -5.66 18.91
CA ARG A 297 16.64 -6.03 17.83
C ARG A 297 15.75 -7.21 18.17
N PHE A 298 16.25 -8.15 18.97
CA PHE A 298 15.54 -9.38 19.28
C PHE A 298 15.49 -9.67 20.77
N THR A 299 14.38 -10.27 21.19
CA THR A 299 14.13 -10.76 22.55
C THR A 299 13.96 -12.28 22.51
N GLU A 300 14.62 -13.00 23.41
CA GLU A 300 14.47 -14.46 23.48
C GLU A 300 13.04 -14.83 23.91
N PHE A 301 12.39 -15.72 23.16
CA PHE A 301 11.04 -16.17 23.47
C PHE A 301 11.00 -16.93 24.80
N THR A 302 10.02 -16.59 25.64
CA THR A 302 9.64 -17.38 26.82
C THR A 302 8.12 -17.56 26.86
N GLU A 303 7.63 -18.58 27.57
CA GLU A 303 6.17 -18.81 27.68
C GLU A 303 5.42 -17.68 28.39
N HIS A 304 6.14 -16.76 29.04
CA HIS A 304 5.64 -15.59 29.74
C HIS A 304 5.87 -14.28 28.98
N LEU A 305 6.50 -14.32 27.80
CA LEU A 305 6.66 -13.14 26.96
C LEU A 305 5.29 -12.73 26.41
N GLU A 306 4.85 -11.53 26.75
CA GLU A 306 3.62 -10.93 26.23
C GLU A 306 3.86 -10.49 24.79
N ILE A 307 3.12 -11.08 23.84
CA ILE A 307 3.26 -10.80 22.41
C ILE A 307 1.90 -10.56 21.76
N PRO A 308 1.83 -9.79 20.67
CA PRO A 308 0.60 -9.66 19.88
C PRO A 308 0.27 -10.96 19.14
N TRP A 309 -1.01 -11.33 19.18
CA TRP A 309 -1.56 -12.50 18.50
C TRP A 309 -2.59 -12.09 17.45
N VAL A 310 -2.64 -12.82 16.35
CA VAL A 310 -3.66 -12.69 15.31
C VAL A 310 -4.39 -14.01 15.11
N TRP A 311 -5.65 -13.93 14.66
CA TRP A 311 -6.40 -15.13 14.30
C TRP A 311 -5.93 -15.67 12.96
N ALA A 312 -5.60 -16.96 12.92
CA ALA A 312 -5.38 -17.76 11.73
C ALA A 312 -6.39 -18.92 11.68
N TRP A 313 -6.41 -19.66 10.58
CA TRP A 313 -7.28 -20.81 10.40
C TRP A 313 -6.47 -22.09 10.21
N SER A 314 -6.66 -23.06 11.10
CA SER A 314 -6.04 -24.38 10.96
C SER A 314 -6.82 -25.18 9.92
N LEU A 315 -6.24 -25.41 8.73
CA LEU A 315 -6.84 -26.30 7.73
C LEU A 315 -6.90 -27.76 8.19
N ARG A 316 -5.94 -28.20 9.02
CA ARG A 316 -5.90 -29.56 9.60
C ARG A 316 -7.07 -29.80 10.54
N ASP A 317 -7.31 -28.85 11.44
CA ASP A 317 -8.28 -29.01 12.54
C ASP A 317 -9.61 -28.30 12.26
N SER A 318 -9.71 -27.58 11.14
CA SER A 318 -10.89 -26.79 10.73
C SER A 318 -11.42 -25.87 11.83
N ARG A 319 -10.52 -25.12 12.46
CA ARG A 319 -10.85 -24.19 13.56
C ARG A 319 -9.95 -22.96 13.57
N PRO A 320 -10.38 -21.87 14.22
CA PRO A 320 -9.53 -20.72 14.50
C PRO A 320 -8.39 -21.12 15.44
N LEU A 321 -7.24 -20.49 15.27
CA LEU A 321 -6.07 -20.64 16.13
C LEU A 321 -5.28 -19.34 16.17
N LEU A 322 -4.75 -18.99 17.33
CA LEU A 322 -3.89 -17.82 17.50
C LEU A 322 -2.47 -18.14 17.00
N VAL A 323 -1.95 -17.24 16.17
CA VAL A 323 -0.53 -17.22 15.76
C VAL A 323 0.10 -15.91 16.19
N PRO A 324 1.39 -15.90 16.59
CA PRO A 324 2.12 -14.66 16.83
C PRO A 324 2.05 -13.74 15.62
N LEU A 325 1.83 -12.44 15.84
CA LEU A 325 1.75 -11.45 14.76
C LEU A 325 3.00 -11.48 13.85
N ILE A 326 4.17 -11.67 14.44
CA ILE A 326 5.47 -11.72 13.75
C ILE A 326 5.61 -12.91 12.77
N PHE A 327 4.72 -13.90 12.84
CA PHE A 327 4.69 -14.98 11.85
C PHE A 327 3.93 -14.60 10.58
N SER A 328 3.09 -13.57 10.64
CA SER A 328 2.17 -13.21 9.56
C SER A 328 2.48 -11.86 8.91
N TYR A 329 3.18 -10.98 9.61
CA TYR A 329 3.48 -9.64 9.15
C TYR A 329 4.97 -9.31 9.22
N TYR A 330 5.41 -8.46 8.29
CA TYR A 330 6.76 -7.91 8.25
C TYR A 330 6.90 -6.68 9.17
N LEU A 331 8.10 -6.13 9.35
CA LEU A 331 8.32 -4.81 9.95
C LEU A 331 7.70 -4.63 11.36
N ASN A 332 7.84 -5.65 12.22
CA ASN A 332 7.32 -5.56 13.58
C ASN A 332 8.18 -4.65 14.47
N ALA A 333 7.80 -3.37 14.57
CA ALA A 333 8.44 -2.23 15.27
C ALA A 333 9.03 -2.46 16.66
N ASP A 334 8.57 -3.49 17.37
CA ASP A 334 8.85 -3.67 18.78
C ASP A 334 9.83 -4.82 19.03
N ALA A 335 11.10 -4.46 19.23
CA ALA A 335 12.18 -5.38 19.60
C ALA A 335 11.87 -6.24 20.84
N SER A 336 10.98 -5.77 21.74
CA SER A 336 10.57 -6.54 22.92
C SER A 336 9.68 -7.74 22.56
N THR A 337 9.08 -7.73 21.37
CA THR A 337 8.23 -8.81 20.85
C THR A 337 8.86 -9.56 19.67
N ASN A 338 10.05 -9.15 19.23
CA ASN A 338 10.79 -9.76 18.12
C ASN A 338 11.63 -10.96 18.57
N PHE A 339 11.04 -12.15 18.57
CA PHE A 339 11.75 -13.40 18.94
C PHE A 339 12.11 -14.30 17.75
N VAL A 340 11.70 -13.92 16.55
CA VAL A 340 12.12 -14.51 15.26
C VAL A 340 12.29 -13.37 14.26
N ALA A 341 12.96 -13.65 13.14
CA ALA A 341 12.93 -12.74 12.00
C ALA A 341 11.81 -13.17 11.05
N GLU A 342 11.01 -12.21 10.61
CA GLU A 342 10.01 -12.41 9.57
C GLU A 342 10.65 -12.87 8.25
N CYS A 343 9.90 -13.61 7.43
CA CYS A 343 10.29 -13.91 6.07
C CYS A 343 9.05 -14.14 5.20
N SER A 344 9.22 -14.12 3.89
CA SER A 344 8.11 -14.33 2.93
C SER A 344 7.80 -15.81 2.65
N ASN A 345 8.34 -16.73 3.46
CA ASN A 345 8.08 -18.15 3.26
C ASN A 345 6.60 -18.46 3.55
N GLY A 346 5.93 -19.15 2.62
CA GLY A 346 4.48 -19.43 2.68
C GLY A 346 3.60 -18.36 2.05
N CYS A 347 4.07 -17.10 1.98
CA CYS A 347 3.29 -16.01 1.43
C CYS A 347 3.00 -16.21 -0.07
N ALA A 348 1.74 -16.03 -0.46
CA ALA A 348 1.32 -16.18 -1.84
C ALA A 348 0.10 -15.30 -2.17
N THR A 349 0.04 -14.83 -3.42
CA THR A 349 -1.17 -14.25 -3.99
C THR A 349 -1.83 -15.23 -4.96
N GLY A 350 -3.15 -15.37 -4.82
CA GLY A 350 -4.02 -16.09 -5.74
C GLY A 350 -5.35 -15.36 -5.85
N GLY A 351 -6.05 -15.55 -6.96
CA GLY A 351 -7.33 -14.89 -7.18
C GLY A 351 -8.29 -15.77 -7.94
N LEU A 352 -9.57 -15.45 -7.79
CA LEU A 352 -10.64 -16.01 -8.58
C LEU A 352 -11.47 -14.86 -9.15
N THR A 353 -11.76 -14.90 -10.44
CA THR A 353 -12.80 -14.04 -11.03
C THR A 353 -14.15 -14.74 -10.89
N ARG A 354 -15.04 -14.20 -10.05
CA ARG A 354 -16.44 -14.61 -10.00
C ARG A 354 -17.19 -13.73 -10.99
N ARG A 355 -17.57 -14.22 -12.18
CA ARG A 355 -18.32 -13.49 -13.26
C ARG A 355 -18.54 -12.00 -12.94
N GLY A 356 -17.53 -11.16 -13.18
CA GLY A 356 -17.60 -9.70 -12.99
C GLY A 356 -17.06 -9.12 -11.67
N ARG A 357 -16.54 -9.92 -10.73
CA ARG A 357 -15.79 -9.45 -9.54
C ARG A 357 -14.58 -10.33 -9.28
N THR A 358 -13.39 -9.74 -9.18
CA THR A 358 -12.20 -10.40 -8.64
C THR A 358 -12.36 -10.47 -7.13
N VAL A 359 -12.35 -11.68 -6.57
CA VAL A 359 -12.28 -11.90 -5.13
C VAL A 359 -10.88 -12.40 -4.84
N TRP A 360 -10.11 -11.60 -4.12
CA TRP A 360 -8.85 -12.01 -3.53
C TRP A 360 -9.19 -12.75 -2.22
N PRO A 361 -8.96 -14.06 -2.11
CA PRO A 361 -8.90 -14.68 -0.80
C PRO A 361 -7.70 -14.08 -0.06
N ASN A 362 -7.96 -13.33 1.01
CA ASN A 362 -6.93 -12.95 1.98
C ASN A 362 -6.55 -14.23 2.73
N GLY A 363 -5.54 -14.93 2.21
CA GLY A 363 -4.84 -15.98 2.91
C GLY A 363 -3.37 -15.80 2.55
N ILE A 364 -2.59 -15.33 3.51
CA ILE A 364 -1.17 -15.67 3.56
C ILE A 364 -1.19 -17.13 4.03
N ASP A 365 -0.74 -18.06 3.17
CA ASP A 365 -0.62 -19.48 3.53
C ASP A 365 0.60 -19.72 4.43
#